data_AF-A0A5C2D013-F1
#
_entry.id   AF-A0A5C2D013-F1
#
_cell.length_a   1.000
_cell.length_b   1.000
_cell.length_c   1.000
_cell.angle_alpha   90.00
_cell.angle_beta   90.00
_cell.angle_gamma   90.00
#
_symmetry.space_group_name_H-M   'P 1'
#
loop_
_entity.id
_entity.type
_entity.pdbx_description
1 polymer ?
#
loop_
_entity_poly.entity_id
_entity_poly.type
_entity_poly.pdbx_seq_one_letter_code
_entity_poly.pdbx_strand_id
1 'polypeptide(L)'
;MALSTIHSARQNLDKQVRAQVIAKFTEEFVFNTTVPRLVSVSEATAGKKAVVEIDSASPATLAFYQLIREIKELIGDEQETSAGNRRVAK
;
A
#
# COMPACT_ATOMS: atom_id res chain seq x y z
N MET A 1 -5.67 -5.28 6.81
CA MET A 1 -5.13 -5.17 5.44
C MET A 1 -3.63 -5.47 5.47
N ALA A 2 -3.08 -6.10 4.44
CA ALA A 2 -1.69 -6.51 4.32
C ALA A 2 -0.97 -5.71 3.23
N LEU A 3 0.26 -5.27 3.51
CA LEU A 3 1.12 -4.51 2.61
C LEU A 3 2.38 -5.30 2.29
N SER A 4 2.70 -5.45 1.00
CA SER A 4 3.97 -6.05 0.58
C SER A 4 5.07 -4.98 0.54
N THR A 5 6.01 -5.06 1.48
CA THR A 5 7.16 -4.16 1.57
C THR A 5 8.45 -4.82 1.10
N ILE A 6 9.44 -4.01 0.70
CA ILE A 6 10.75 -4.49 0.22
C ILE A 6 10.59 -5.42 -1.01
N HIS A 7 9.49 -5.28 -1.75
CA HIS A 7 9.10 -6.17 -2.82
C HIS A 7 9.95 -5.93 -4.08
N SER A 8 10.36 -7.00 -4.74
CA SER A 8 11.04 -6.96 -6.02
C SER A 8 10.28 -7.78 -7.05
N ALA A 9 9.69 -7.10 -8.05
CA ALA A 9 9.01 -7.74 -9.18
C ALA A 9 9.94 -8.64 -10.03
N ARG A 10 11.26 -8.53 -9.84
CA ARG A 10 12.26 -9.37 -10.52
C ARG A 10 12.48 -10.70 -9.81
N GLN A 11 12.17 -10.80 -8.52
CA GLN A 11 12.39 -12.01 -7.73
C GLN A 11 11.16 -12.92 -7.78
N ASN A 12 11.36 -14.17 -8.18
CA ASN A 12 10.27 -15.16 -8.22
C ASN A 12 9.75 -15.51 -6.81
N LEU A 13 10.63 -15.48 -5.80
CA LEU A 13 10.25 -15.70 -4.41
C LEU A 13 9.21 -14.66 -3.95
N ASP A 14 9.46 -13.40 -4.22
CA ASP A 14 8.59 -12.30 -3.83
C ASP A 14 7.20 -12.40 -4.48
N LYS A 15 7.14 -12.88 -5.74
CA LYS A 15 5.86 -13.16 -6.42
C LYS A 15 5.11 -14.29 -5.74
N GLN A 16 5.79 -15.37 -5.37
CA GLN A 16 5.18 -16.52 -4.70
C GLN A 16 4.67 -16.16 -3.31
N VAL A 17 5.46 -15.40 -2.54
CA VAL A 17 5.05 -14.91 -1.21
C VAL A 17 3.81 -14.04 -1.33
N ARG A 18 3.78 -13.09 -2.28
CA ARG A 18 2.59 -12.25 -2.51
C ARG A 18 1.38 -13.08 -2.90
N ALA A 19 1.53 -14.06 -3.79
CA ALA A 19 0.44 -14.96 -4.17
C ALA A 19 -0.11 -15.76 -2.97
N GLN A 20 0.75 -16.24 -2.08
CA GLN A 20 0.32 -16.93 -0.85
C GLN A 20 -0.38 -15.98 0.13
N VAL A 21 0.08 -14.74 0.25
CA VAL A 21 -0.57 -13.71 1.08
C VAL A 21 -1.96 -13.40 0.53
N ILE A 22 -2.11 -13.22 -0.78
CA ILE A 22 -3.41 -13.02 -1.42
C ILE A 22 -4.33 -14.22 -1.20
N ALA A 23 -3.82 -15.44 -1.38
CA ALA A 23 -4.61 -16.65 -1.15
C ALA A 23 -5.07 -16.82 0.31
N LYS A 24 -4.29 -16.33 1.28
CA LYS A 24 -4.61 -16.48 2.71
C LYS A 24 -5.51 -15.38 3.25
N PHE A 25 -5.29 -14.14 2.83
CA PHE A 25 -5.99 -12.97 3.37
C PHE A 25 -7.14 -12.50 2.48
N THR A 26 -7.30 -13.06 1.27
CA THR A 26 -8.22 -12.58 0.23
C THR A 26 -7.75 -11.26 -0.38
N GLU A 27 -8.00 -11.06 -1.67
CA GLU A 27 -7.50 -9.92 -2.45
C GLU A 27 -7.98 -8.57 -1.88
N GLU A 28 -9.19 -8.51 -1.33
CA GLU A 28 -9.78 -7.33 -0.69
C GLU A 28 -8.97 -6.81 0.51
N PHE A 29 -8.24 -7.69 1.19
CA PHE A 29 -7.43 -7.32 2.35
C PHE A 29 -5.96 -7.11 2.00
N VAL A 30 -5.55 -7.19 0.74
CA VAL A 30 -4.17 -7.01 0.31
C VAL A 30 -4.07 -5.78 -0.60
N PHE A 31 -3.22 -4.83 -0.23
CA PHE A 31 -3.00 -3.66 -1.08
C PHE A 31 -2.37 -4.06 -2.42
N ASN A 32 -2.92 -3.54 -3.50
CA ASN A 32 -2.39 -3.61 -4.86
C ASN A 32 -1.03 -2.90 -4.94
N THR A 33 -0.89 -1.80 -4.22
CA THR A 33 0.37 -1.08 -4.14
C THR A 33 1.44 -1.90 -3.40
N THR A 34 2.60 -2.09 -4.04
CA THR A 34 3.78 -2.69 -3.42
C THR A 34 4.83 -1.63 -3.12
N VAL A 35 5.48 -1.68 -1.96
CA VAL A 35 6.61 -0.80 -1.65
C VAL A 35 7.91 -1.49 -2.08
N PRO A 36 8.59 -0.99 -3.12
CA PRO A 36 9.80 -1.63 -3.63
C PRO A 36 11.00 -1.46 -2.70
N ARG A 37 11.99 -2.35 -2.81
CA ARG A 37 13.28 -2.20 -2.13
C ARG A 37 14.07 -1.04 -2.76
N LEU A 38 14.11 0.10 -2.08
CA LEU A 38 14.81 1.30 -2.55
C LEU A 38 15.77 1.84 -1.50
N VAL A 39 16.97 2.23 -1.95
CA VAL A 39 18.04 2.78 -1.10
C VAL A 39 17.63 4.12 -0.49
N SER A 40 16.86 4.93 -1.23
CA SER A 40 16.34 6.22 -0.76
C SER A 40 15.50 6.10 0.51
N VAL A 41 14.81 4.97 0.72
CA VAL A 41 14.05 4.70 1.96
C VAL A 41 15.00 4.48 3.14
N SER A 42 16.11 3.76 2.92
CA SER A 42 17.12 3.52 3.94
C SER A 42 17.86 4.82 4.31
N GLU A 43 18.19 5.64 3.32
CA GLU A 43 18.79 6.96 3.52
C GLU A 43 17.85 7.90 4.28
N ALA A 44 16.56 7.89 3.94
CA ALA A 44 15.54 8.66 4.65
C ALA A 44 15.40 8.25 6.11
N THR A 45 15.39 6.93 6.35
CA THR A 45 15.37 6.36 7.70
C THR A 45 16.59 6.81 8.50
N ALA A 46 17.79 6.74 7.91
CA ALA A 46 19.03 7.17 8.55
C ALA A 46 19.02 8.67 8.87
N GLY A 47 18.49 9.49 7.96
CA GLY A 47 18.33 10.93 8.13
C GLY A 47 17.18 11.35 9.04
N LYS A 48 16.36 10.41 9.55
CA LYS A 48 15.12 10.66 10.30
C LYS A 48 14.16 11.61 9.58
N LYS A 49 14.16 11.58 8.25
CA LYS A 49 13.32 12.40 7.38
C LYS A 49 12.33 11.50 6.64
N ALA A 50 11.21 12.06 6.23
CA ALA A 50 10.33 11.35 5.32
C ALA A 50 10.97 11.26 3.93
N VAL A 51 10.70 10.19 3.19
CA VAL A 51 11.28 9.99 1.84
C VAL A 51 10.92 11.17 0.92
N VAL A 52 9.71 11.70 1.06
CA VAL A 52 9.22 12.88 0.32
C VAL A 52 10.03 14.16 0.61
N GLU A 53 10.62 14.27 1.80
CA GLU A 53 11.43 15.44 2.20
C GLU A 53 12.85 15.39 1.62
N ILE A 54 13.32 14.20 1.24
CA ILE A 54 14.63 14.00 0.62
C ILE A 54 14.52 14.05 -0.89
N ASP A 55 13.59 13.27 -1.45
CA ASP A 55 13.34 13.23 -2.88
C ASP A 55 11.86 12.97 -3.16
N SER A 56 11.18 14.04 -3.56
CA SER A 56 9.76 14.04 -3.90
C SER A 56 9.45 13.31 -5.22
N ALA A 57 10.43 13.17 -6.12
CA ALA A 57 10.29 12.50 -7.41
C ALA A 57 10.78 11.04 -7.37
N SER A 58 11.29 10.57 -6.23
CA SER A 58 11.82 9.21 -6.12
C SER A 58 10.72 8.16 -6.37
N PRO A 59 11.08 6.99 -6.95
CA PRO A 59 10.15 5.87 -7.07
C PRO A 59 9.55 5.41 -5.74
N ALA A 60 10.23 5.66 -4.61
CA ALA A 60 9.74 5.36 -3.27
C ALA A 60 8.59 6.28 -2.90
N THR A 61 8.75 7.59 -3.12
CA THR A 61 7.71 8.59 -2.84
C THR A 61 6.47 8.32 -3.70
N LEU A 62 6.64 7.95 -4.97
CA LEU A 62 5.53 7.57 -5.85
C LEU A 62 4.76 6.34 -5.33
N ALA A 63 5.47 5.31 -4.85
CA ALA A 63 4.83 4.14 -4.25
C ALA A 63 4.02 4.50 -3.00
N PHE A 64 4.54 5.42 -2.15
CA PHE A 64 3.78 5.90 -1.00
C PHE A 64 2.56 6.75 -1.41
N TYR A 65 2.64 7.56 -2.46
CA TYR A 65 1.47 8.28 -2.96
C TYR A 65 0.40 7.36 -3.51
N GLN A 66 0.77 6.29 -4.22
CA GLN A 66 -0.16 5.26 -4.67
C GLN A 66 -0.84 4.56 -3.49
N LEU A 67 -0.08 4.23 -2.45
CA LEU A 67 -0.62 3.61 -1.24
C LEU A 67 -1.62 4.53 -0.53
N ILE A 68 -1.30 5.83 -0.40
CA ILE A 68 -2.21 6.81 0.21
C ILE A 68 -3.50 6.93 -0.60
N ARG A 69 -3.41 6.91 -1.94
CA ARG A 69 -4.58 6.93 -2.81
C ARG A 69 -5.47 5.71 -2.57
N GLU A 70 -4.87 4.52 -2.55
CA GLU A 70 -5.59 3.27 -2.32
C GLU A 70 -6.28 3.24 -0.96
N ILE A 71 -5.59 3.69 0.11
CA ILE A 71 -6.18 3.82 1.45
C ILE A 71 -7.36 4.79 1.45
N LYS A 72 -7.27 5.92 0.72
CA LYS A 72 -8.37 6.89 0.64
C LYS A 72 -9.58 6.34 -0.11
N GLU A 73 -9.35 5.59 -1.19
CA GLU A 73 -10.41 4.92 -1.95
C GLU A 73 -11.15 3.91 -1.04
N LEU A 74 -10.40 3.08 -0.31
CA LEU A 74 -10.97 2.12 0.65
C LEU A 74 -11.76 2.78 1.79
N ILE A 75 -11.21 3.81 2.42
CA ILE A 75 -11.90 4.53 3.51
C ILE A 75 -13.14 5.28 2.99
N GLY A 76 -13.06 5.82 1.76
CA GLY A 76 -14.19 6.46 1.09
C GLY A 76 -15.35 5.49 0.86
N ASP A 77 -15.05 4.29 0.37
CA ASP A 77 -16.02 3.22 0.14
C ASP A 77 -16.64 2.70 1.45
N GLU A 78 -15.86 2.63 2.54
CA GLU A 78 -16.37 2.26 3.88
C GLU A 78 -17.42 3.26 4.41
N GLN A 79 -17.27 4.56 4.08
CA GLN A 79 -18.24 5.59 4.49
C GLN A 79 -19.55 5.53 3.71
N GLU A 80 -19.51 5.24 2.40
CA GLU A 80 -20.73 5.08 1.60
C GLU A 80 -21.52 3.82 1.99
N THR A 81 -20.82 2.72 2.26
CA THR A 81 -21.45 1.45 2.69
C THR A 81 -22.13 1.59 4.06
N SER A 82 -21.53 2.34 4.99
CA SER A 82 -22.12 2.66 6.29
C SER A 82 -23.30 3.65 6.20
N ALA A 83 -23.31 4.54 5.21
CA ALA A 83 -24.41 5.47 4.97
C ALA A 83 -25.61 4.82 4.27
N GLY A 84 -25.37 3.84 3.39
CA GLY A 84 -26.42 3.06 2.70
C GLY A 84 -27.27 2.23 3.66
N ASN A 85 -26.65 1.52 4.61
CA ASN A 85 -27.36 0.66 5.57
C ASN A 85 -28.27 1.43 6.54
N ARG A 86 -28.04 2.73 6.77
CA ARG A 86 -28.94 3.56 7.62
C ARG A 86 -30.20 4.04 6.89
N ARG A 87 -30.23 4.02 5.55
CA ARG A 87 -31.38 4.51 4.77
C ARG A 87 -32.44 3.46 4.51
N VAL A 88 -32.08 2.17 4.58
CA VAL A 88 -33.02 1.05 4.38
C VAL A 88 -33.73 0.65 5.68
N ALA A 89 -33.26 1.14 6.83
CA ALA A 89 -33.81 0.83 8.15
C ALA A 89 -34.82 1.87 8.68
N LYS A 90 -35.47 2.65 7.81
CA LYS A 90 -36.45 3.67 8.21
C LYS A 90 -37.75 3.58 7.43
#